data_AF-A0A355F965-F1
#
_entry.id   AF-A0A355F965-F1
#
_cell.length_a   1.000
_cell.length_b   1.000
_cell.length_c   1.000
_cell.angle_alpha   90.00
_cell.angle_beta   90.00
_cell.angle_gamma   90.00
#
_symmetry.space_group_name_H-M   'P 1'
#
loop_
_entity.id
_entity.type
_entity.pdbx_description
1 polymer ?
#
loop_
_entity_poly.entity_id
_entity_poly.type
_entity_poly.pdbx_seq_one_letter_code
_entity_poly.pdbx_strand_id
1 'polypeptide(L)'
;MTEKKPIVRCAIHPAVGVARVGNAPAHEYYLAPELPGRAADPGPGGFKNAKGEVRKEAARFRVYGYDEDGRVVQEITAEDAEITWEAHLANRKAAWYQFQNAMDLKQYAMSTTFRNGTITGASRAALVIDPGARRISGRGTSGARYRLDGHIRFGGGSPIQVPLGELRTDEKGRLLVLGGDGKSASSTNQPATTFANNDGWYDDTSDGPVTARVKLGGRE
;
A
#
# COMPACT_ATOMS: atom_id res chain seq x y z
N MET A 1 18.75 -19.07 33.56
CA MET A 1 18.54 -18.51 32.22
C MET A 1 17.54 -19.43 31.53
N THR A 2 16.33 -18.97 31.24
CA THR A 2 15.35 -19.75 30.46
C THR A 2 15.89 -19.92 29.04
N GLU A 3 16.02 -21.18 28.62
CA GLU A 3 16.43 -21.54 27.26
C GLU A 3 15.49 -20.86 26.25
N LYS A 4 16.05 -20.09 25.30
CA LYS A 4 15.22 -19.46 24.26
C LYS A 4 14.65 -20.58 23.39
N LYS A 5 13.32 -20.74 23.41
CA LYS A 5 12.63 -21.68 22.52
C LYS A 5 13.01 -21.41 21.05
N PRO A 6 13.21 -22.45 20.23
CA PRO A 6 13.56 -22.29 18.84
C PRO A 6 12.43 -21.64 18.04
N ILE A 7 12.79 -20.75 17.11
CA ILE A 7 11.86 -20.18 16.14
C ILE A 7 11.72 -21.17 14.98
N VAL A 8 10.50 -21.63 14.71
CA VAL A 8 10.18 -22.58 13.64
C VAL A 8 9.35 -21.95 12.51
N ARG A 9 8.77 -20.77 12.74
CA ARG A 9 7.96 -20.03 11.77
C ARG A 9 8.08 -18.53 11.96
N CYS A 10 8.04 -17.78 10.87
CA CYS A 10 7.92 -16.31 10.88
C CYS A 10 6.56 -15.88 10.33
N ALA A 11 6.00 -14.77 10.83
CA ALA A 11 4.79 -14.17 10.28
C ALA A 11 4.88 -12.63 10.26
N ILE A 12 4.27 -12.03 9.24
CA ILE A 12 4.17 -10.57 9.09
C ILE A 12 2.98 -10.05 9.90
N HIS A 13 3.19 -8.96 10.61
CA HIS A 13 2.14 -8.23 11.33
C HIS A 13 2.23 -6.71 11.06
N PRO A 14 1.10 -6.01 10.89
CA PRO A 14 -0.26 -6.56 10.83
C PRO A 14 -0.48 -7.42 9.57
N ALA A 15 -1.46 -8.32 9.61
CA ALA A 15 -1.83 -9.11 8.44
C ALA A 15 -2.36 -8.22 7.29
N VAL A 16 -3.02 -7.11 7.64
CA VAL A 16 -3.46 -6.06 6.71
C VAL A 16 -2.99 -4.73 7.27
N GLY A 17 -2.04 -4.10 6.58
CA GLY A 17 -1.60 -2.74 6.89
C GLY A 17 -2.51 -1.71 6.24
N VAL A 18 -2.74 -0.59 6.91
CA VAL A 18 -3.52 0.53 6.38
C VAL A 18 -2.62 1.76 6.34
N ALA A 19 -2.34 2.24 5.12
CA ALA A 19 -1.69 3.51 4.89
C ALA A 19 -2.74 4.52 4.41
N ARG A 20 -2.54 5.81 4.71
CA ARG A 20 -3.41 6.89 4.21
C ARG A 20 -2.63 7.88 3.35
N VAL A 21 -3.28 8.30 2.27
CA VAL A 21 -2.77 9.35 1.38
C VAL A 21 -2.59 10.67 2.12
N GLY A 22 -1.69 11.50 1.61
CA GLY A 22 -1.42 12.83 2.14
C GLY A 22 -0.47 13.59 1.23
N ASN A 23 -0.69 14.88 1.02
CA ASN A 23 0.04 15.68 0.05
C ASN A 23 1.30 16.37 0.61
N ALA A 24 1.64 16.15 1.88
CA ALA A 24 2.92 16.60 2.43
C ALA A 24 4.09 15.78 1.86
N PRO A 25 5.33 16.33 1.84
CA PRO A 25 6.52 15.59 1.45
C PRO A 25 6.64 14.25 2.18
N ALA A 26 7.09 13.21 1.48
CA ALA A 26 7.03 11.85 2.01
C ALA A 26 7.91 11.59 3.24
N HIS A 27 8.85 12.47 3.58
CA HIS A 27 9.61 12.39 4.83
C HIS A 27 8.83 12.93 6.05
N GLU A 28 7.71 13.61 5.82
CA GLU A 28 6.83 14.16 6.85
C GLU A 28 5.63 13.23 7.14
N TYR A 29 5.85 11.92 7.25
CA TYR A 29 4.79 10.95 7.59
C TYR A 29 4.66 10.75 9.10
N TYR A 30 3.56 10.14 9.54
CA TYR A 30 3.42 9.54 10.88
C TYR A 30 3.00 8.08 10.75
N LEU A 31 3.06 7.31 11.84
CA LEU A 31 2.75 5.88 11.81
C LEU A 31 1.27 5.61 12.06
N ALA A 32 0.75 4.64 11.31
CA ALA A 32 -0.56 4.05 11.60
C ALA A 32 -0.59 3.40 12.99
N PRO A 33 -1.74 3.39 13.68
CA PRO A 33 -1.88 2.68 14.94
C PRO A 33 -1.70 1.18 14.71
N GLU A 34 -0.82 0.56 15.50
CA GLU A 34 -0.55 -0.88 15.43
C GLU A 34 -1.47 -1.70 16.36
N LEU A 35 -2.34 -1.01 17.11
CA LEU A 35 -3.28 -1.62 18.05
C LEU A 35 -4.72 -1.26 17.65
N PRO A 36 -5.63 -2.25 17.53
CA PRO A 36 -7.03 -2.00 17.27
C PRO A 36 -7.66 -1.02 18.28
N GLY A 37 -8.54 -0.14 17.79
CA GLY A 37 -9.25 0.83 18.62
C GLY A 37 -8.40 2.00 19.11
N ARG A 38 -7.13 2.11 18.71
CA ARG A 38 -6.29 3.28 18.98
C ARG A 38 -6.35 4.26 17.81
N ALA A 39 -6.47 5.54 18.13
CA ALA A 39 -6.27 6.61 17.16
C ALA A 39 -4.78 6.69 16.80
N ALA A 40 -4.49 7.17 15.57
CA ALA A 40 -3.13 7.48 15.19
C ALA A 40 -2.59 8.63 16.04
N ASP A 41 -1.34 8.50 16.51
CA ASP A 41 -0.61 9.58 17.15
C ASP A 41 0.31 10.23 16.11
N PRO A 42 0.01 11.44 15.62
CA PRO A 42 0.84 12.12 14.64
C PRO A 42 2.13 12.70 15.24
N GLY A 43 2.31 12.61 16.56
CA GLY A 43 3.38 13.26 17.30
C GLY A 43 3.24 14.79 17.30
N PRO A 44 4.27 15.52 17.75
CA PRO A 44 4.23 16.98 17.90
C PRO A 44 4.02 17.73 16.58
N GLY A 45 4.34 17.08 15.45
CA GLY A 45 4.11 17.65 14.12
C GLY A 45 2.66 17.66 13.66
N GLY A 46 1.73 17.03 14.39
CA GLY A 46 0.29 17.03 14.07
C GLY A 46 -0.05 16.33 12.74
N PHE A 47 -1.34 16.33 12.34
CA PHE A 47 -1.77 15.64 11.11
C PHE A 47 -1.43 16.41 9.82
N LYS A 48 -1.08 17.68 9.94
CA LYS A 48 -0.72 18.56 8.82
C LYS A 48 0.58 19.28 9.14
N ASN A 49 1.39 19.53 8.12
CA ASN A 49 2.60 20.32 8.29
C ASN A 49 2.30 21.82 8.36
N ALA A 50 3.36 22.64 8.50
CA ALA A 50 3.24 24.10 8.60
C ALA A 50 2.62 24.77 7.35
N LYS A 51 2.58 24.08 6.21
CA LYS A 51 1.93 24.56 4.96
C LYS A 51 0.46 24.15 4.88
N GLY A 52 -0.05 23.41 5.86
CA GLY A 52 -1.41 22.85 5.84
C GLY A 52 -1.54 21.60 4.96
N GLU A 53 -0.44 21.05 4.46
CA GLU A 53 -0.43 19.79 3.71
C GLU A 53 -0.63 18.62 4.66
N VAL A 54 -1.44 17.65 4.26
CA VAL A 54 -1.77 16.47 5.04
C VAL A 54 -0.58 15.52 5.04
N ARG A 55 -0.11 15.16 6.22
CA ARG A 55 0.94 14.17 6.40
C ARG A 55 0.41 12.78 6.08
N LYS A 56 1.23 11.96 5.41
CA LYS A 56 0.89 10.56 5.12
C LYS A 56 0.86 9.75 6.41
N GLU A 57 -0.06 8.80 6.50
CA GLU A 57 -0.06 7.76 7.53
C GLU A 57 0.60 6.51 6.94
N ALA A 58 1.74 6.10 7.48
CA ALA A 58 2.51 4.97 7.00
C ALA A 58 2.11 3.69 7.75
N ALA A 59 1.83 2.62 7.00
CA ALA A 59 1.66 1.29 7.57
C ALA A 59 3.04 0.70 7.90
N ARG A 60 3.26 0.35 9.18
CA ARG A 60 4.48 -0.35 9.60
C ARG A 60 4.22 -1.85 9.70
N PHE A 61 5.06 -2.64 9.05
CA PHE A 61 5.03 -4.09 9.09
C PHE A 61 6.26 -4.64 9.84
N ARG A 62 6.02 -5.68 10.62
CA ARG A 62 6.97 -6.36 11.50
C ARG A 62 6.98 -7.83 11.18
N VAL A 63 8.08 -8.51 11.49
CA VAL A 63 8.13 -9.97 11.50
C VAL A 63 8.16 -10.43 12.95
N TYR A 64 7.35 -11.44 13.28
CA TYR A 64 7.44 -12.14 14.56
C TYR A 64 7.82 -13.60 14.33
N GLY A 65 8.73 -14.10 15.17
CA GLY A 65 9.12 -15.50 15.23
C GLY A 65 8.23 -16.26 16.21
N TYR A 66 7.87 -17.49 15.84
CA TYR A 66 6.96 -18.37 16.57
C TYR A 66 7.65 -19.69 16.91
N ASP A 67 7.34 -20.23 18.09
CA ASP A 67 7.71 -21.59 18.48
C ASP A 67 6.75 -22.63 17.85
N GLU A 68 7.01 -23.91 18.10
CA GLU A 68 6.21 -25.04 17.59
C GLU A 68 4.77 -25.05 18.11
N ASP A 69 4.52 -24.41 19.25
CA ASP A 69 3.19 -24.25 19.84
C ASP A 69 2.43 -23.04 19.25
N GLY A 70 3.03 -22.32 18.31
CA GLY A 70 2.46 -21.10 17.74
C GLY A 70 2.48 -19.89 18.68
N ARG A 71 3.31 -19.91 19.74
CA ARG A 71 3.51 -18.76 20.63
C ARG A 71 4.58 -17.85 20.08
N VAL A 72 4.38 -16.53 20.24
CA VAL A 72 5.38 -15.53 19.87
C VAL A 72 6.62 -15.70 20.75
N VAL A 73 7.78 -15.89 20.12
CA VAL A 73 9.08 -15.92 20.80
C VAL A 73 9.64 -14.50 20.91
N GLN A 74 9.74 -13.80 19.79
CA GLN A 74 10.20 -12.42 19.71
C GLN A 74 9.81 -11.75 18.38
N GLU A 75 9.92 -10.43 18.33
CA GLU A 75 10.03 -9.71 17.06
C GLU A 75 11.36 -10.05 16.40
N ILE A 76 11.36 -10.25 15.08
CA ILE A 76 12.56 -10.44 14.27
C ILE A 76 12.86 -9.11 13.57
N THR A 77 14.04 -8.58 13.84
CA THR A 77 14.53 -7.31 13.28
C THR A 77 15.80 -7.54 12.47
N ALA A 78 16.32 -6.47 11.89
CA ALA A 78 17.64 -6.48 11.26
C ALA A 78 18.81 -6.75 12.24
N GLU A 79 18.56 -6.82 13.57
CA GLU A 79 19.56 -7.29 14.55
C GLU A 79 19.64 -8.81 14.57
N ASP A 80 18.53 -9.48 14.27
CA ASP A 80 18.38 -10.93 14.37
C ASP A 80 18.61 -11.63 13.03
N ALA A 81 18.18 -11.02 11.92
CA ALA A 81 18.13 -11.65 10.60
C ALA A 81 18.33 -10.65 9.46
N GLU A 82 18.70 -11.16 8.28
CA GLU A 82 18.52 -10.42 7.04
C GLU A 82 17.04 -10.50 6.63
N ILE A 83 16.39 -9.34 6.51
CA ILE A 83 14.98 -9.24 6.11
C ILE A 83 14.90 -8.50 4.78
N THR A 84 14.37 -9.19 3.77
CA THR A 84 14.01 -8.58 2.49
C THR A 84 12.50 -8.52 2.36
N TRP A 85 11.96 -7.31 2.34
CA TRP A 85 10.55 -7.03 2.11
C TRP A 85 10.27 -6.89 0.63
N GLU A 86 9.05 -7.26 0.22
CA GLU A 86 8.52 -6.99 -1.11
C GLU A 86 7.06 -6.54 -0.99
N ALA A 87 6.70 -5.46 -1.70
CA ALA A 87 5.31 -5.04 -1.84
C ALA A 87 4.97 -4.82 -3.31
N HIS A 88 3.76 -5.22 -3.72
CA HIS A 88 3.25 -5.05 -5.08
C HIS A 88 1.87 -4.38 -5.03
N LEU A 89 1.85 -3.05 -4.97
CA LEU A 89 0.61 -2.28 -4.93
C LEU A 89 0.15 -1.93 -6.33
N ALA A 90 -1.17 -1.94 -6.56
CA ALA A 90 -1.77 -1.53 -7.82
C ALA A 90 -3.13 -0.84 -7.60
N ASN A 91 -3.55 -0.03 -8.57
CA ASN A 91 -4.89 0.55 -8.64
C ASN A 91 -5.63 -0.02 -9.83
N ARG A 92 -6.77 -0.67 -9.57
CA ARG A 92 -7.61 -1.30 -10.61
C ARG A 92 -8.93 -0.57 -10.84
N LYS A 93 -9.16 0.57 -10.19
CA LYS A 93 -10.47 1.25 -10.16
C LYS A 93 -10.98 1.63 -11.53
N ALA A 94 -10.13 2.16 -12.42
CA ALA A 94 -10.53 2.56 -13.77
C ALA A 94 -10.82 1.36 -14.69
N ALA A 95 -10.17 0.22 -14.42
CA ALA A 95 -10.38 -1.03 -15.13
C ALA A 95 -11.55 -1.88 -14.58
N TRP A 96 -12.14 -1.48 -13.45
CA TRP A 96 -13.16 -2.28 -12.75
C TRP A 96 -14.58 -1.99 -13.22
N TYR A 97 -15.54 -2.67 -12.60
CA TYR A 97 -16.96 -2.42 -12.75
C TYR A 97 -17.39 -1.09 -12.10
N GLN A 98 -18.47 -0.53 -12.62
CA GLN A 98 -19.16 0.56 -11.95
C GLN A 98 -19.73 0.08 -10.61
N PHE A 99 -19.69 0.93 -9.59
CA PHE A 99 -20.36 0.67 -8.33
C PHE A 99 -21.80 1.17 -8.40
N GLN A 100 -22.77 0.27 -8.25
CA GLN A 100 -24.20 0.60 -8.18
C GLN A 100 -24.68 0.39 -6.74
N ASN A 101 -24.51 -0.83 -6.24
CA ASN A 101 -24.63 -1.20 -4.84
C ASN A 101 -23.79 -2.45 -4.55
N ALA A 102 -23.82 -2.92 -3.31
CA ALA A 102 -23.11 -4.13 -2.93
C ALA A 102 -23.76 -5.37 -3.57
N MET A 103 -22.95 -6.21 -4.21
CA MET A 103 -23.42 -7.38 -4.97
C MET A 103 -23.87 -8.55 -4.07
N ASP A 104 -23.54 -8.50 -2.78
CA ASP A 104 -23.93 -9.49 -1.76
C ASP A 104 -25.34 -9.26 -1.20
N LEU A 105 -26.05 -8.22 -1.65
CA LEU A 105 -27.45 -7.93 -1.30
C LEU A 105 -28.48 -8.88 -1.94
N LYS A 106 -28.03 -10.03 -2.48
CA LYS A 106 -28.86 -11.08 -3.09
C LYS A 106 -29.79 -10.51 -4.17
N GLN A 107 -31.10 -10.67 -4.03
CA GLN A 107 -32.08 -10.19 -5.01
C GLN A 107 -32.13 -8.67 -5.14
N TYR A 108 -31.52 -7.92 -4.22
CA TYR A 108 -31.42 -6.45 -4.30
C TYR A 108 -30.13 -5.98 -4.99
N ALA A 109 -29.23 -6.90 -5.39
CA ALA A 109 -28.03 -6.55 -6.14
C ALA A 109 -28.40 -6.02 -7.53
N MET A 110 -27.81 -4.88 -7.90
CA MET A 110 -28.01 -4.27 -9.21
C MET A 110 -26.97 -4.77 -10.22
N SER A 111 -27.40 -5.03 -11.45
CA SER A 111 -26.48 -5.28 -12.55
C SER A 111 -25.61 -4.05 -12.83
N THR A 112 -24.39 -4.27 -13.32
CA THR A 112 -23.42 -3.22 -13.57
C THR A 112 -22.64 -3.48 -14.86
N THR A 113 -21.99 -2.45 -15.38
CA THR A 113 -21.09 -2.51 -16.54
C THR A 113 -19.69 -2.07 -16.13
N PHE A 114 -18.73 -2.20 -17.04
CA PHE A 114 -17.38 -1.68 -16.79
C PHE A 114 -17.36 -0.15 -16.69
N ARG A 115 -16.53 0.39 -15.79
CA ARG A 115 -16.00 1.74 -15.95
C ARG A 115 -15.17 1.80 -17.22
N ASN A 116 -15.16 2.96 -17.87
CA ASN A 116 -14.54 3.19 -19.16
C ASN A 116 -14.99 2.15 -20.19
N GLY A 117 -16.31 1.94 -20.27
CA GLY A 117 -16.91 0.84 -21.03
C GLY A 117 -16.64 0.88 -22.55
N THR A 118 -16.27 2.05 -23.08
CA THR A 118 -15.85 2.24 -24.47
C THR A 118 -14.47 1.63 -24.76
N ILE A 119 -13.66 1.37 -23.73
CA ILE A 119 -12.35 0.70 -23.83
C ILE A 119 -12.56 -0.80 -23.59
N THR A 120 -12.32 -1.59 -24.62
CA THR A 120 -12.65 -3.03 -24.66
C THR A 120 -11.41 -3.89 -24.92
N GLY A 121 -11.56 -5.21 -24.73
CA GLY A 121 -10.51 -6.19 -25.02
C GLY A 121 -9.19 -5.95 -24.29
N ALA A 122 -8.09 -6.26 -24.95
CA ALA A 122 -6.73 -6.16 -24.40
C ALA A 122 -6.35 -4.73 -23.99
N SER A 123 -6.96 -3.70 -24.59
CA SER A 123 -6.68 -2.29 -24.26
C SER A 123 -7.06 -1.92 -22.82
N ARG A 124 -7.94 -2.69 -22.17
CA ARG A 124 -8.32 -2.46 -20.77
C ARG A 124 -7.18 -2.64 -19.79
N ALA A 125 -6.16 -3.43 -20.12
CA ALA A 125 -4.99 -3.61 -19.26
C ALA A 125 -4.28 -2.27 -18.95
N ALA A 126 -4.35 -1.31 -19.87
CA ALA A 126 -3.77 0.02 -19.69
C ALA A 126 -4.53 0.93 -18.70
N LEU A 127 -5.71 0.51 -18.22
CA LEU A 127 -6.50 1.20 -17.20
C LEU A 127 -6.09 0.81 -15.77
N VAL A 128 -5.18 -0.16 -15.62
CA VAL A 128 -4.63 -0.54 -14.32
C VAL A 128 -3.33 0.22 -14.10
N ILE A 129 -3.22 0.91 -12.97
CA ILE A 129 -1.95 1.49 -12.52
C ILE A 129 -1.19 0.39 -11.78
N ASP A 130 -0.19 -0.20 -12.42
CA ASP A 130 0.65 -1.25 -11.85
C ASP A 130 2.14 -0.93 -12.07
N PRO A 131 2.87 -0.48 -11.03
CA PRO A 131 4.32 -0.23 -11.09
C PRO A 131 5.16 -1.51 -10.98
N GLY A 132 4.55 -2.67 -10.75
CA GLY A 132 5.21 -3.91 -10.37
C GLY A 132 5.72 -3.93 -8.93
N ALA A 133 6.20 -5.09 -8.49
CA ALA A 133 6.75 -5.27 -7.15
C ALA A 133 8.01 -4.42 -6.90
N ARG A 134 8.18 -3.97 -5.65
CA ARG A 134 9.41 -3.35 -5.16
C ARG A 134 9.94 -4.10 -3.96
N ARG A 135 11.25 -4.34 -3.96
CA ARG A 135 11.99 -4.99 -2.87
C ARG A 135 12.82 -3.99 -2.10
N ILE A 136 12.85 -4.13 -0.78
CA ILE A 136 13.63 -3.27 0.11
C ILE A 136 14.15 -4.09 1.29
N SER A 137 15.37 -3.80 1.72
CA SER A 137 16.04 -4.43 2.87
C SER A 137 16.97 -3.42 3.53
N GLY A 138 17.53 -3.77 4.68
CA GLY A 138 18.43 -2.90 5.45
C GLY A 138 17.70 -1.98 6.42
N ARG A 139 18.47 -1.15 7.13
CA ARG A 139 17.98 -0.21 8.14
C ARG A 139 17.89 1.20 7.56
N GLY A 140 16.88 1.96 7.95
CA GLY A 140 16.73 3.37 7.55
C GLY A 140 16.71 3.59 6.04
N THR A 141 16.34 2.57 5.24
CA THR A 141 16.51 2.59 3.79
C THR A 141 15.34 3.30 3.14
N SER A 142 15.63 4.21 2.20
CA SER A 142 14.64 4.95 1.42
C SER A 142 15.28 5.47 0.12
N GLY A 143 14.46 6.03 -0.78
CA GLY A 143 14.95 6.67 -2.01
C GLY A 143 14.15 6.31 -3.25
N ALA A 144 14.46 6.97 -4.37
CA ALA A 144 13.69 6.88 -5.61
C ALA A 144 13.52 5.45 -6.15
N ARG A 145 14.50 4.55 -5.91
CA ARG A 145 14.42 3.13 -6.29
C ARG A 145 13.22 2.39 -5.68
N TYR A 146 12.72 2.84 -4.53
CA TYR A 146 11.66 2.19 -3.78
C TYR A 146 10.29 2.83 -3.98
N ARG A 147 10.18 3.76 -4.94
CA ARG A 147 8.91 4.34 -5.37
C ARG A 147 8.12 3.37 -6.23
N LEU A 148 6.80 3.45 -6.09
CA LEU A 148 5.81 2.66 -6.82
C LEU A 148 5.20 3.52 -7.93
N ASP A 149 6.04 3.91 -8.89
CA ASP A 149 5.67 4.80 -10.00
C ASP A 149 4.99 4.04 -11.14
N GLY A 150 3.65 4.05 -11.14
CA GLY A 150 2.84 3.37 -12.15
C GLY A 150 2.42 4.31 -13.28
N HIS A 151 1.75 3.75 -14.30
CA HIS A 151 1.20 4.52 -15.41
C HIS A 151 -0.21 4.06 -15.73
N ILE A 152 -1.06 4.98 -16.19
CA ILE A 152 -2.38 4.70 -16.74
C ILE A 152 -2.53 5.33 -18.12
N ARG A 153 -3.30 4.69 -19.00
CA ARG A 153 -3.64 5.22 -20.32
C ARG A 153 -5.08 4.88 -20.67
N PHE A 154 -5.81 5.89 -21.15
CA PHE A 154 -7.19 5.76 -21.61
C PHE A 154 -7.23 5.71 -23.14
N GLY A 155 -7.53 4.54 -23.70
CA GLY A 155 -7.65 4.35 -25.15
C GLY A 155 -6.37 4.75 -25.90
N GLY A 156 -6.51 5.60 -26.92
CA GLY A 156 -5.40 6.13 -27.71
C GLY A 156 -4.65 7.32 -27.07
N GLY A 157 -4.98 7.71 -25.84
CA GLY A 157 -4.31 8.83 -25.15
C GLY A 157 -2.85 8.54 -24.79
N SER A 158 -2.12 9.57 -24.37
CA SER A 158 -0.77 9.41 -23.83
C SER A 158 -0.79 8.76 -22.43
N PRO A 159 0.22 7.95 -22.07
CA PRO A 159 0.37 7.46 -20.70
C PRO A 159 0.54 8.61 -19.69
N ILE A 160 -0.08 8.47 -18.53
CA ILE A 160 0.00 9.39 -17.41
C ILE A 160 0.70 8.66 -16.26
N GLN A 161 1.78 9.24 -15.73
CA GLN A 161 2.47 8.70 -14.56
C GLN A 161 1.63 8.97 -13.30
N VAL A 162 1.44 7.93 -12.48
CA VAL A 162 0.69 7.97 -11.22
C VAL A 162 1.50 7.24 -10.14
N PRO A 163 2.19 7.98 -9.25
CA PRO A 163 2.88 7.40 -8.10
C PRO A 163 1.87 6.82 -7.10
N LEU A 164 1.97 5.53 -6.78
CA LEU A 164 1.08 4.87 -5.82
C LEU A 164 1.58 4.91 -4.38
N GLY A 165 2.80 5.40 -4.17
CA GLY A 165 3.46 5.44 -2.87
C GLY A 165 4.94 5.09 -2.94
N GLU A 166 5.50 4.77 -1.78
CA GLU A 166 6.90 4.34 -1.66
C GLU A 166 7.11 3.39 -0.47
N LEU A 167 8.14 2.55 -0.57
CA LEU A 167 8.60 1.71 0.53
C LEU A 167 9.80 2.35 1.23
N ARG A 168 9.84 2.20 2.56
CA ARG A 168 11.00 2.54 3.39
C ARG A 168 11.25 1.44 4.41
N THR A 169 12.42 1.44 5.03
CA THR A 169 12.65 0.69 6.28
C THR A 169 12.97 1.62 7.44
N ASP A 170 12.53 1.27 8.64
CA ASP A 170 12.94 1.96 9.86
C ASP A 170 14.33 1.49 10.33
N GLU A 171 14.83 2.07 11.43
CA GLU A 171 16.15 1.74 12.01
C GLU A 171 16.29 0.27 12.47
N LYS A 172 15.17 -0.44 12.60
CA LYS A 172 15.12 -1.87 12.97
C LYS A 172 14.89 -2.78 11.75
N GLY A 173 14.87 -2.22 10.53
CA GLY A 173 14.63 -2.96 9.30
C GLY A 173 13.18 -3.37 9.10
N ARG A 174 12.24 -2.75 9.82
CA ARG A 174 10.79 -2.96 9.59
C ARG A 174 10.37 -2.24 8.34
N LEU A 175 9.43 -2.81 7.60
CA LEU A 175 8.88 -2.15 6.42
C LEU A 175 7.93 -1.03 6.83
N LEU A 176 8.05 0.11 6.14
CA LEU A 176 7.09 1.19 6.13
C LEU A 176 6.54 1.30 4.71
N VAL A 177 5.22 1.24 4.57
CA VAL A 177 4.52 1.47 3.31
C VAL A 177 3.81 2.82 3.40
N LEU A 178 4.21 3.75 2.54
CA LEU A 178 3.59 5.06 2.40
C LEU A 178 2.69 5.04 1.15
N GLY A 179 1.46 5.54 1.27
CA GLY A 179 0.54 5.66 0.13
C GLY A 179 0.82 6.87 -0.77
N GLY A 180 -0.03 7.03 -1.80
CA GLY A 180 0.00 8.15 -2.74
C GLY A 180 -0.19 9.53 -2.10
N ASP A 181 -0.09 10.58 -2.92
CA ASP A 181 -0.18 11.99 -2.52
C ASP A 181 -1.63 12.48 -2.36
N GLY A 182 -2.62 11.65 -2.69
CA GLY A 182 -4.04 11.99 -2.70
C GLY A 182 -4.46 12.67 -4.00
N LYS A 183 -3.68 12.50 -5.08
CA LYS A 183 -3.98 13.05 -6.39
C LYS A 183 -5.13 12.28 -7.04
N SER A 184 -6.13 13.03 -7.49
CA SER A 184 -7.24 12.52 -8.32
C SER A 184 -7.42 13.45 -9.51
N ALA A 185 -7.57 12.90 -10.72
CA ALA A 185 -7.68 13.71 -11.93
C ALA A 185 -8.39 12.98 -13.08
N SER A 186 -8.92 13.77 -14.01
CA SER A 186 -9.40 13.30 -15.32
C SER A 186 -8.30 13.40 -16.36
N SER A 187 -8.13 12.36 -17.18
CA SER A 187 -7.21 12.34 -18.33
C SER A 187 -7.50 13.45 -19.37
N THR A 188 -8.76 13.90 -19.43
CA THR A 188 -9.23 14.95 -20.35
C THR A 188 -9.76 16.19 -19.62
N ASN A 189 -9.38 16.39 -18.35
CA ASN A 189 -9.80 17.52 -17.51
C ASN A 189 -11.34 17.71 -17.42
N GLN A 190 -12.10 16.62 -17.46
CA GLN A 190 -13.55 16.62 -17.28
C GLN A 190 -13.90 16.63 -15.79
N PRO A 191 -15.01 17.27 -15.38
CA PRO A 191 -15.47 17.22 -14.00
C PRO A 191 -15.90 15.81 -13.59
N ALA A 192 -15.79 15.49 -12.31
CA ALA A 192 -16.44 14.32 -11.73
C ALA A 192 -17.91 14.67 -11.52
N THR A 193 -18.81 13.93 -12.17
CA THR A 193 -20.25 14.21 -12.17
C THR A 193 -21.06 13.20 -11.39
N THR A 194 -20.45 12.07 -11.01
CA THR A 194 -21.08 11.06 -10.16
C THR A 194 -20.23 10.77 -8.93
N PHE A 195 -20.85 10.20 -7.90
CA PHE A 195 -20.15 9.89 -6.66
C PHE A 195 -19.07 8.80 -6.79
N ALA A 196 -19.21 7.89 -7.76
CA ALA A 196 -18.35 6.69 -7.86
C ALA A 196 -17.85 6.37 -9.27
N ASN A 197 -18.60 6.68 -10.32
CA ASN A 197 -18.35 6.17 -11.68
C ASN A 197 -18.09 7.33 -12.62
N ASN A 198 -16.82 7.71 -12.76
CA ASN A 198 -16.40 8.80 -13.62
C ASN A 198 -15.42 8.24 -14.65
N ASP A 199 -15.85 8.18 -15.92
CA ASP A 199 -14.99 7.71 -17.01
C ASP A 199 -13.86 8.71 -17.28
N GLY A 200 -12.69 8.20 -17.67
CA GLY A 200 -11.49 9.00 -17.87
C GLY A 200 -10.75 9.41 -16.59
N TRP A 201 -11.26 9.06 -15.40
CA TRP A 201 -10.68 9.42 -14.10
C TRP A 201 -9.74 8.36 -13.52
N TYR A 202 -8.76 8.84 -12.77
CA TYR A 202 -7.83 8.05 -11.98
C TYR A 202 -7.51 8.72 -10.64
N ASP A 203 -7.05 7.91 -9.69
CA ASP A 203 -6.52 8.35 -8.41
C ASP A 203 -5.26 7.54 -8.06
N ASP A 204 -4.56 7.94 -7.00
CA ASP A 204 -3.32 7.33 -6.53
C ASP A 204 -3.48 6.44 -5.30
N THR A 205 -4.71 6.00 -5.00
CA THR A 205 -4.92 4.95 -4.00
C THR A 205 -4.48 3.59 -4.55
N SER A 206 -4.14 2.65 -3.69
CA SER A 206 -3.73 1.32 -4.13
C SER A 206 -3.86 0.29 -3.01
N ASP A 207 -3.83 -0.97 -3.40
CA ASP A 207 -3.76 -2.13 -2.52
C ASP A 207 -2.92 -3.24 -3.16
N GLY A 208 -2.45 -4.18 -2.34
CA GLY A 208 -1.68 -5.30 -2.83
C GLY A 208 -0.93 -6.07 -1.74
N PRO A 209 -0.30 -7.21 -2.11
CA PRO A 209 0.39 -8.06 -1.17
C PRO A 209 1.69 -7.44 -0.64
N VAL A 210 2.01 -7.80 0.60
CA VAL A 210 3.31 -7.60 1.24
C VAL A 210 3.86 -8.97 1.62
N THR A 211 5.11 -9.25 1.24
CA THR A 211 5.84 -10.47 1.60
C THR A 211 7.20 -10.13 2.20
N ALA A 212 7.78 -11.10 2.91
CA ALA A 212 9.10 -10.98 3.50
C ALA A 212 9.85 -12.31 3.33
N ARG A 213 11.13 -12.23 2.96
CA ARG A 213 12.11 -13.31 3.11
C ARG A 213 12.98 -13.01 4.31
N VAL A 214 13.15 -13.98 5.20
CA VAL A 214 13.81 -13.81 6.49
C VAL A 214 14.92 -14.86 6.60
N LYS A 215 16.17 -14.42 6.53
CA LYS A 215 17.32 -15.29 6.71
C LYS A 215 17.84 -15.20 8.15
N LEU A 216 17.43 -16.15 8.97
CA LEU A 216 17.73 -16.22 10.41
C LEU A 216 18.68 -17.40 10.68
N GLY A 217 19.86 -17.12 11.24
CA GLY A 217 20.84 -18.17 11.57
C GLY A 217 21.27 -19.04 10.37
N GLY A 218 21.29 -18.46 9.16
CA GLY A 218 21.64 -19.17 7.91
C GLY A 218 20.51 -19.98 7.27
N ARG A 219 19.30 -20.00 7.86
CA ARG A 219 18.10 -20.60 7.29
C ARG A 219 17.17 -19.52 6.75
N GLU A 220 16.52 -19.79 5.62
CA GLU A 220 15.50 -18.92 4.99
C GLU A 220 14.11 -19.53 5.12
#